data_AF-A0A165S7Q7-F1
#
_entry.id   AF-A0A165S7Q7-F1
#
_cell.length_a   1.000
_cell.length_b   1.000
_cell.length_c   1.000
_cell.angle_alpha   90.00
_cell.angle_beta   90.00
_cell.angle_gamma   90.00
#
_symmetry.space_group_name_H-M   'P 1'
#
loop_
_entity.id
_entity.type
_entity.pdbx_description
1 polymer ?
#
loop_
_entity_poly.entity_id
_entity_poly.type
_entity_poly.pdbx_seq_one_letter_code
_entity_poly.pdbx_strand_id
1 'polypeptide(L)'
;MPNRIKHDPSIQICPDYSGEEFTVIHATAASHRGVSDQSIAEELSCAWSVRNDAAKAAWAAQQAEDRAQQGNNDGTAIPDTTNTTVDRKKATLAPFDPSHAAPDFLCPALRLLQLTNSRLSNTSSSEDVLVLRPITAHKLSKAAIANDKLSWQQMEMGFTGMLAEMESVGWDTQHHGVLTNLFWNLTNHEYCSRPHSETVLITYQAQIRRHWHDTLKHSEGYNITTINDRLLVAIMEEYLTKLSSPTSAPYQFHHSGAPAPAPAPSPTALAPALHPRWACAAPPSLPASHLHPHPRLTTPSFNRTIPTSSEGHDSRRGSHRYSQQAPPHACNRSASPSPTSHLRGREHIFNRAQPPATCQSAPSASAGNLTMFTTARQ
;
A
#
# COMPACT_ATOMS: atom_id res chain seq x y z
N MET A 1 -18.37 -3.64 8.67
CA MET A 1 -17.65 -4.15 7.49
C MET A 1 -16.78 -5.32 7.95
N PRO A 2 -17.00 -6.55 7.45
CA PRO A 2 -16.09 -7.65 7.75
C PRO A 2 -14.65 -7.28 7.36
N ASN A 3 -13.66 -7.78 8.11
CA ASN A 3 -12.24 -7.49 7.84
C ASN A 3 -11.85 -8.05 6.47
N ARG A 4 -11.72 -7.17 5.47
CA ARG A 4 -11.29 -7.51 4.12
C ARG A 4 -9.85 -8.02 4.16
N ILE A 5 -9.61 -9.20 3.59
CA ILE A 5 -8.26 -9.78 3.52
C ILE A 5 -7.49 -9.00 2.46
N LYS A 6 -6.28 -8.52 2.82
CA LYS A 6 -5.44 -7.67 1.95
C LYS A 6 -4.36 -8.44 1.17
N HIS A 7 -4.00 -9.64 1.62
CA HIS A 7 -2.95 -10.47 1.05
C HIS A 7 -3.51 -11.84 0.68
N ASP A 8 -3.13 -12.34 -0.49
CA ASP A 8 -3.55 -13.66 -0.96
C ASP A 8 -2.94 -14.76 -0.07
N PRO A 9 -3.73 -15.55 0.67
CA PRO A 9 -3.22 -16.62 1.53
C PRO A 9 -2.60 -17.79 0.76
N SER A 10 -2.84 -17.92 -0.55
CA SER A 10 -2.26 -18.98 -1.37
C SER A 10 -0.74 -18.87 -1.56
N ILE A 11 -0.16 -17.68 -1.35
CA ILE A 11 1.29 -17.47 -1.47
C ILE A 11 2.05 -17.85 -0.18
N GLN A 12 1.35 -18.08 0.93
CA GLN A 12 1.99 -18.43 2.19
C GLN A 12 2.43 -19.89 2.17
N ILE A 13 3.70 -20.11 2.51
CA ILE A 13 4.31 -21.45 2.64
C ILE A 13 4.27 -21.84 4.12
N CYS A 14 3.91 -23.09 4.42
CA CYS A 14 3.97 -23.61 5.78
C CYS A 14 5.42 -23.56 6.26
N PRO A 15 5.71 -22.90 7.40
CA PRO A 15 7.03 -23.00 8.02
C PRO A 15 7.39 -24.47 8.27
N ASP A 16 8.66 -24.81 8.11
CA ASP A 16 9.15 -26.11 8.51
C ASP A 16 9.26 -26.15 10.05
N TYR A 17 8.17 -26.57 10.69
CA TYR A 17 8.15 -26.65 12.14
C TYR A 17 9.13 -27.68 12.69
N SER A 18 9.69 -28.58 11.86
CA SER A 18 10.73 -29.53 12.31
C SER A 18 12.14 -28.92 12.39
N GLY A 19 12.31 -27.68 11.93
CA GLY A 19 13.59 -26.95 11.93
C GLY A 19 14.18 -26.68 13.31
N GLU A 20 15.49 -26.46 13.34
CA GLU A 20 16.26 -26.21 14.58
C GLU A 20 15.76 -24.96 15.33
N GLU A 21 15.23 -23.97 14.60
CA GLU A 21 14.68 -22.74 15.13
C GLU A 21 13.45 -22.93 16.02
N PHE A 22 12.74 -24.05 15.91
CA PHE A 22 11.56 -24.38 16.71
C PHE A 22 11.86 -25.30 17.90
N THR A 23 13.10 -25.76 18.07
CA THR A 23 13.51 -26.70 19.12
C THR A 23 13.19 -26.21 20.53
N VAL A 24 13.35 -24.92 20.81
CA VAL A 24 13.03 -24.33 22.13
C VAL A 24 11.53 -24.42 22.43
N ILE A 25 10.69 -24.19 21.42
CA ILE A 25 9.23 -24.27 21.53
C ILE A 25 8.81 -25.73 21.72
N HIS A 26 9.41 -26.65 20.95
CA HIS A 26 9.18 -28.08 21.08
C HIS A 26 9.56 -28.60 22.46
N ALA A 27 10.77 -28.34 22.93
CA ALA A 27 11.24 -28.79 24.25
C ALA A 27 10.33 -28.31 25.39
N THR A 28 9.86 -27.07 25.30
CA THR A 28 8.93 -26.49 26.27
C THR A 28 7.56 -27.19 26.21
N ALA A 29 6.98 -27.36 25.03
CA ALA A 29 5.70 -28.03 24.86
C ALA A 29 5.75 -29.53 25.20
N ALA A 30 6.84 -30.20 24.85
CA ALA A 30 7.11 -31.60 25.17
C ALA A 30 7.18 -31.82 26.68
N SER A 31 7.89 -30.94 27.40
CA SER A 31 7.96 -30.98 28.87
C SER A 31 6.60 -30.79 29.54
N HIS A 32 5.74 -29.94 28.97
CA HIS A 32 4.42 -29.66 29.53
C HIS A 32 3.38 -30.74 29.23
N ARG A 33 3.41 -31.35 28.03
CA ARG A 33 2.37 -32.29 27.57
C ARG A 33 2.80 -33.76 27.61
N GLY A 34 4.11 -34.04 27.78
CA GLY A 34 4.65 -35.39 27.71
C GLY A 34 4.56 -36.02 26.31
N VAL A 35 4.64 -35.19 25.26
CA VAL A 35 4.52 -35.59 23.86
C VAL A 35 5.87 -35.41 23.15
N SER A 36 6.18 -36.23 22.14
CA SER A 36 7.41 -36.11 21.37
C SER A 36 7.46 -34.83 20.52
N ASP A 37 8.66 -34.31 20.27
CA ASP A 37 8.90 -33.14 19.44
C ASP A 37 8.30 -33.28 18.04
N GLN A 38 8.41 -34.48 17.44
CA GLN A 38 7.84 -34.81 16.14
C GLN A 38 6.31 -34.59 16.11
N SER A 39 5.62 -35.07 17.15
CA SER A 39 4.16 -34.94 17.23
C SER A 39 3.72 -33.49 17.45
N ILE A 40 4.55 -32.66 18.10
CA ILE A 40 4.29 -31.22 18.25
C ILE A 40 4.46 -30.52 16.90
N ALA A 41 5.50 -30.84 16.13
CA ALA A 41 5.71 -30.29 14.79
C ALA A 41 4.55 -30.65 13.84
N GLU A 42 4.06 -31.88 13.91
CA GLU A 42 2.88 -32.34 13.16
C GLU A 42 1.61 -31.60 13.60
N GLU A 43 1.39 -31.39 14.91
CA GLU A 43 0.26 -30.63 15.44
C GLU A 43 0.27 -29.17 14.94
N LEU A 44 1.44 -28.51 14.96
CA LEU A 44 1.62 -27.14 14.48
C LEU A 44 1.40 -27.03 12.97
N SER A 45 1.93 -27.97 12.19
CA SER A 45 1.73 -28.04 10.74
C SER A 45 0.25 -28.24 10.38
N CYS A 46 -0.44 -29.09 11.13
CA CYS A 46 -1.87 -29.34 10.97
C CYS A 46 -2.69 -28.07 11.31
N ALA A 47 -2.41 -27.45 12.45
CA ALA A 47 -3.08 -26.22 12.88
C ALA A 47 -2.88 -25.07 11.90
N TRP A 48 -1.67 -24.91 11.36
CA TRP A 48 -1.36 -23.91 10.33
C TRP A 48 -2.17 -24.17 9.06
N SER A 49 -2.22 -25.42 8.58
CA SER A 49 -2.93 -25.80 7.35
C SER A 49 -4.43 -25.51 7.46
N VAL A 50 -5.06 -25.89 8.58
CA VAL A 50 -6.48 -25.59 8.85
C VAL A 50 -6.77 -24.09 8.80
N ARG A 51 -5.91 -23.28 9.44
CA ARG A 51 -6.07 -21.82 9.44
C ARG A 51 -5.86 -21.23 8.05
N ASN A 52 -4.85 -21.69 7.30
CA ASN A 52 -4.55 -21.19 5.97
C ASN A 52 -5.68 -21.54 4.98
N ASP A 53 -6.23 -22.75 5.05
CA ASP A 53 -7.34 -23.16 4.18
C ASP A 53 -8.63 -22.38 4.49
N ALA A 54 -8.90 -22.07 5.76
CA ALA A 54 -9.98 -21.16 6.13
C ALA A 54 -9.77 -19.75 5.55
N ALA A 55 -8.52 -19.24 5.56
CA ALA A 55 -8.19 -17.96 4.95
C ALA A 55 -8.37 -17.98 3.42
N LYS A 56 -7.95 -19.04 2.73
CA LYS A 56 -8.18 -19.22 1.28
C LYS A 56 -9.66 -19.26 0.94
N ALA A 57 -10.48 -19.95 1.74
CA ALA A 57 -11.93 -19.98 1.55
C ALA A 57 -12.57 -18.59 1.71
N ALA A 58 -12.15 -17.83 2.73
CA ALA A 58 -12.62 -16.46 2.94
C ALA A 58 -12.17 -15.51 1.80
N TRP A 59 -10.93 -15.66 1.31
CA TRP A 59 -10.43 -14.91 0.15
C TRP A 59 -11.24 -15.21 -1.12
N ALA A 60 -11.54 -16.48 -1.37
CA ALA A 60 -12.37 -16.89 -2.52
C ALA A 60 -13.79 -16.32 -2.44
N ALA A 61 -14.39 -16.28 -1.23
CA ALA A 61 -15.69 -15.65 -1.01
C ALA A 61 -15.65 -14.13 -1.29
N GLN A 62 -14.60 -13.44 -0.84
CA GLN A 62 -14.40 -12.02 -1.12
C GLN A 62 -14.28 -11.74 -2.62
N GLN A 63 -13.48 -12.53 -3.34
CA GLN A 63 -13.34 -12.39 -4.80
C GLN A 63 -14.65 -12.66 -5.56
N ALA A 64 -15.47 -13.59 -5.06
CA ALA A 64 -16.79 -13.84 -5.64
C ALA A 64 -17.75 -12.66 -5.42
N GLU A 65 -17.74 -12.05 -4.22
CA GLU A 65 -18.55 -10.87 -3.91
C GLU A 65 -18.10 -9.65 -4.74
N ASP A 66 -16.79 -9.41 -4.87
CA ASP A 66 -16.24 -8.33 -5.69
C ASP A 66 -16.66 -8.48 -7.17
N ARG A 67 -16.64 -9.71 -7.71
CA ARG A 67 -17.11 -10.00 -9.08
C ARG A 67 -18.62 -9.78 -9.24
N ALA A 68 -19.42 -10.14 -8.24
CA ALA A 68 -20.87 -9.92 -8.25
C ALA A 68 -21.21 -8.41 -8.25
N GLN A 69 -20.45 -7.60 -7.53
CA GLN A 69 -20.62 -6.14 -7.51
C GLN A 69 -20.22 -5.50 -8.84
N GLN A 70 -19.15 -5.98 -9.49
CA GLN A 70 -18.74 -5.48 -10.81
C GLN A 70 -19.81 -5.76 -11.88
N GLY A 71 -20.40 -6.95 -11.90
CA GLY A 71 -21.43 -7.31 -12.88
C GLY A 71 -22.73 -6.49 -12.76
N ASN A 72 -23.03 -5.93 -11.59
CA ASN A 72 -24.25 -5.15 -11.36
C ASN A 72 -24.12 -3.70 -11.86
N ASN A 73 -22.90 -3.17 -11.98
CA ASN A 73 -22.67 -1.80 -12.45
C ASN A 73 -22.66 -1.67 -13.97
N ASP A 74 -22.35 -2.73 -14.72
CA ASP A 74 -22.30 -2.70 -16.20
C ASP A 74 -23.70 -2.72 -16.87
N GLY A 75 -24.78 -2.89 -16.10
CA GLY A 75 -26.16 -2.98 -16.62
C GLY A 75 -26.95 -1.67 -16.64
N THR A 76 -26.43 -0.58 -16.06
CA THR A 76 -27.16 0.70 -16.07
C THR A 76 -26.77 1.49 -17.30
N ALA A 77 -27.37 1.11 -18.44
CA ALA A 77 -27.38 1.93 -19.65
C ALA A 77 -27.91 3.33 -19.31
N ILE A 78 -27.00 4.30 -19.23
CA ILE A 78 -27.36 5.72 -19.10
C ILE A 78 -28.01 6.13 -20.42
N PRO A 79 -29.26 6.64 -20.41
CA PRO A 79 -29.85 7.25 -21.59
C PRO A 79 -29.07 8.51 -21.98
N ASP A 80 -28.65 8.49 -23.24
CA ASP A 80 -28.03 9.55 -24.00
C ASP A 80 -28.70 10.91 -23.71
N THR A 81 -28.02 11.75 -22.91
CA THR A 81 -28.44 13.14 -22.71
C THR A 81 -27.34 14.05 -23.24
N THR A 82 -27.41 14.30 -24.54
CA THR A 82 -26.75 15.43 -25.18
C THR A 82 -27.40 16.72 -24.68
N ASN A 83 -26.66 17.54 -23.94
CA ASN A 83 -26.88 18.99 -23.99
C ASN A 83 -25.62 19.79 -23.64
N THR A 84 -25.29 20.63 -24.60
CA THR A 84 -24.20 21.57 -24.68
C THR A 84 -24.45 22.75 -23.75
N THR A 85 -23.46 23.16 -22.96
CA THR A 85 -23.28 24.58 -22.60
C THR A 85 -21.84 24.82 -22.18
N VAL A 86 -21.31 25.92 -22.71
CA VAL A 86 -19.89 26.28 -22.69
C VAL A 86 -19.59 26.95 -21.35
N ASP A 87 -19.42 26.16 -20.30
CA ASP A 87 -18.89 26.63 -19.04
C ASP A 87 -17.56 25.96 -18.75
N ARG A 88 -16.63 26.74 -18.19
CA ARG A 88 -15.21 26.43 -18.02
C ARG A 88 -15.02 25.03 -17.42
N LYS A 89 -14.83 24.03 -18.28
CA LYS A 89 -14.61 22.64 -17.91
C LYS A 89 -13.39 22.59 -16.99
N LYS A 90 -13.65 22.33 -15.69
CA LYS A 90 -12.67 21.72 -14.79
C LYS A 90 -11.99 20.61 -15.58
N ALA A 91 -10.67 20.62 -15.63
CA ALA A 91 -9.93 19.56 -16.29
C ALA A 91 -10.30 18.25 -15.60
N THR A 92 -11.18 17.47 -16.23
CA THR A 92 -11.53 16.14 -15.77
C THR A 92 -10.30 15.28 -16.01
N LEU A 93 -9.58 14.97 -14.95
CA LEU A 93 -8.48 14.01 -14.98
C LEU A 93 -9.06 12.65 -15.38
N ALA A 94 -8.32 11.90 -16.19
CA ALA A 94 -8.79 10.61 -16.68
C ALA A 94 -8.97 9.58 -15.58
N PRO A 95 -9.78 8.53 -15.83
CA PRO A 95 -9.95 7.42 -14.89
C PRO A 95 -8.60 6.77 -14.55
N PHE A 96 -8.35 6.58 -13.26
CA PHE A 96 -7.14 5.97 -12.74
C PHE A 96 -7.20 4.44 -12.86
N ASP A 97 -6.15 3.82 -13.44
CA ASP A 97 -5.99 2.36 -13.43
C ASP A 97 -5.07 1.93 -12.26
N PRO A 98 -5.62 1.32 -11.20
CA PRO A 98 -4.85 0.89 -10.03
C PRO A 98 -3.89 -0.28 -10.32
N SER A 99 -4.06 -0.99 -11.43
CA SER A 99 -3.28 -2.18 -11.78
C SER A 99 -2.00 -1.87 -12.56
N HIS A 100 -1.90 -0.67 -13.15
CA HIS A 100 -0.73 -0.25 -13.89
C HIS A 100 0.36 0.23 -12.92
N ALA A 101 1.49 -0.47 -12.87
CA ALA A 101 2.62 -0.12 -12.01
C ALA A 101 3.55 0.91 -12.68
N ALA A 102 4.44 1.51 -11.87
CA ALA A 102 5.47 2.40 -12.39
C ALA A 102 6.36 1.69 -13.42
N PRO A 103 6.59 2.28 -14.60
CA PRO A 103 7.42 1.66 -15.61
C PRO A 103 8.88 1.50 -15.14
N ASP A 104 9.48 0.35 -15.44
CA ASP A 104 10.89 0.06 -15.12
C ASP A 104 11.88 0.96 -15.89
N PHE A 105 11.45 1.57 -16.99
CA PHE A 105 12.32 2.36 -17.88
C PHE A 105 12.55 3.80 -17.41
N LEU A 106 12.13 4.16 -16.19
CA LEU A 106 12.46 5.45 -15.59
C LEU A 106 13.97 5.53 -15.37
N CYS A 107 14.69 5.87 -16.42
CA CYS A 107 16.13 5.93 -16.38
C CYS A 107 16.54 7.17 -15.57
N PRO A 108 17.47 7.06 -14.60
CA PRO A 108 17.89 8.19 -13.77
C PRO A 108 18.42 9.39 -14.57
N ALA A 109 18.80 9.16 -15.83
CA ALA A 109 19.33 10.15 -16.76
C ALA A 109 18.31 11.16 -17.34
N LEU A 110 17.01 11.11 -16.99
CA LEU A 110 16.02 12.12 -17.42
C LEU A 110 16.18 13.45 -16.67
N ARG A 111 17.35 14.08 -16.80
CA ARG A 111 17.68 15.35 -16.14
C ARG A 111 17.43 16.60 -17.00
N LEU A 112 16.83 16.49 -18.18
CA LEU A 112 16.88 17.60 -19.15
C LEU A 112 15.66 17.77 -20.07
N LEU A 113 14.44 17.60 -19.55
CA LEU A 113 13.28 18.24 -20.18
C LEU A 113 12.73 19.36 -19.30
N GLN A 114 12.68 20.52 -19.93
CA GLN A 114 12.34 21.82 -19.41
C GLN A 114 10.85 21.89 -19.06
N LEU A 115 10.54 22.68 -18.02
CA LEU A 115 9.19 22.96 -17.54
C LEU A 115 8.36 23.66 -18.63
N THR A 116 7.39 22.98 -19.23
CA THR A 116 6.27 23.62 -19.93
C THR A 116 5.16 23.89 -18.92
N ASN A 117 5.21 25.10 -18.35
CA ASN A 117 4.25 25.60 -17.37
C ASN A 117 2.90 25.95 -18.02
N SER A 118 1.80 25.52 -17.40
CA SER A 118 0.43 25.90 -17.77
C SER A 118 -0.40 26.29 -16.52
N ARG A 119 -1.02 27.49 -16.59
CA ARG A 119 -2.09 28.09 -15.74
C ARG A 119 -1.69 28.51 -14.30
N LEU A 120 -2.12 29.64 -13.70
CA LEU A 120 -3.05 30.75 -13.97
C LEU A 120 -2.60 32.02 -13.17
N SER A 121 -3.15 33.17 -13.55
CA SER A 121 -2.65 34.55 -13.29
C SER A 121 -3.11 35.20 -11.98
N ASN A 122 -2.29 36.11 -11.42
CA ASN A 122 -2.74 37.12 -10.45
C ASN A 122 -2.75 38.51 -11.08
N THR A 123 -3.86 39.24 -10.92
CA THR A 123 -4.02 40.64 -11.33
C THR A 123 -3.61 41.56 -10.19
N SER A 124 -2.50 42.28 -10.31
CA SER A 124 -2.22 43.40 -9.40
C SER A 124 -2.98 44.63 -9.91
N SER A 125 -4.01 45.03 -9.19
CA SER A 125 -4.78 46.26 -9.45
C SER A 125 -3.96 47.49 -9.04
N SER A 126 -3.30 48.13 -10.00
CA SER A 126 -2.90 49.53 -9.89
C SER A 126 -3.73 50.27 -10.93
N GLU A 127 -4.66 51.10 -10.44
CA GLU A 127 -5.54 52.04 -11.13
C GLU A 127 -5.68 51.85 -12.66
N ASP A 128 -6.81 51.24 -13.04
CA ASP A 128 -7.45 51.23 -14.36
C ASP A 128 -6.74 50.59 -15.56
N VAL A 129 -5.56 49.96 -15.37
CA VAL A 129 -4.91 49.18 -16.44
C VAL A 129 -4.53 47.77 -15.96
N LEU A 130 -5.29 46.77 -16.40
CA LEU A 130 -4.96 45.36 -16.19
C LEU A 130 -3.79 44.95 -17.10
N VAL A 131 -2.56 45.11 -16.61
CA VAL A 131 -1.37 44.56 -17.29
C VAL A 131 -1.23 43.09 -16.92
N LEU A 132 -1.58 42.19 -17.85
CA LEU A 132 -1.31 40.77 -17.72
C LEU A 132 0.20 40.53 -17.87
N ARG A 133 0.88 40.21 -16.76
CA ARG A 133 2.26 39.72 -16.84
C ARG A 133 2.26 38.24 -17.23
N PRO A 134 3.03 37.84 -18.25
CA PRO A 134 3.29 36.44 -18.53
C PRO A 134 3.83 35.75 -17.27
N ILE A 135 3.41 34.52 -16.98
CA ILE A 135 3.91 33.74 -15.83
C ILE A 135 5.43 33.56 -15.89
N THR A 136 6.02 33.63 -17.08
CA THR A 136 7.48 33.64 -17.26
C THR A 136 8.18 34.83 -16.59
N ALA A 137 7.44 35.90 -16.24
CA ALA A 137 7.96 37.03 -15.47
C ALA A 137 8.04 36.74 -13.96
N HIS A 138 7.34 35.70 -13.46
CA HIS A 138 7.52 35.23 -12.09
C HIS A 138 8.82 34.44 -12.03
N LYS A 139 9.89 35.14 -11.62
CA LYS A 139 11.09 34.47 -11.12
C LYS A 139 10.62 33.58 -9.96
N LEU A 140 10.84 32.27 -10.10
CA LEU A 140 10.76 31.32 -8.99
C LEU A 140 11.45 31.97 -7.78
N SER A 141 10.85 31.82 -6.61
CA SER A 141 11.46 32.33 -5.38
C SER A 141 12.91 31.87 -5.36
N LYS A 142 13.85 32.80 -5.17
CA LYS A 142 15.27 32.47 -5.05
C LYS A 142 15.54 31.51 -3.88
N ALA A 143 14.57 31.37 -2.97
CA ALA A 143 14.61 30.45 -1.84
C ALA A 143 13.93 29.09 -2.13
N ALA A 144 13.39 28.86 -3.33
CA ALA A 144 12.78 27.58 -3.67
C ALA A 144 13.88 26.50 -3.81
N ILE A 145 13.79 25.47 -2.98
CA ILE A 145 14.67 24.30 -3.02
C ILE A 145 14.06 23.28 -3.99
N ALA A 146 14.87 22.71 -4.89
CA ALA A 146 14.41 21.65 -5.78
C ALA A 146 14.06 20.38 -5.00
N ASN A 147 13.07 19.60 -5.46
CA ASN A 147 12.60 18.40 -4.76
C ASN A 147 13.71 17.37 -4.48
N ASP A 148 14.71 17.26 -5.38
CA ASP A 148 15.86 16.35 -5.24
C ASP A 148 16.94 16.87 -4.28
N LYS A 149 16.74 18.06 -3.70
CA LYS A 149 17.65 18.74 -2.76
C LYS A 149 17.03 18.99 -1.40
N LEU A 150 15.81 18.51 -1.18
CA LEU A 150 15.15 18.61 0.11
C LEU A 150 15.84 17.71 1.14
N SER A 151 15.91 18.16 2.40
CA SER A 151 16.18 17.24 3.50
C SER A 151 14.98 16.33 3.73
N TRP A 152 15.20 15.19 4.40
CA TRP A 152 14.13 14.27 4.77
C TRP A 152 13.01 14.98 5.56
N GLN A 153 13.40 15.72 6.59
CA GLN A 153 12.47 16.51 7.41
C GLN A 153 11.69 17.56 6.59
N GLN A 154 12.33 18.23 5.63
CA GLN A 154 11.65 19.19 4.75
C GLN A 154 10.63 18.50 3.85
N MET A 155 10.95 17.32 3.32
CA MET A 155 10.01 16.52 2.55
C MET A 155 8.82 16.09 3.41
N GLU A 156 9.06 15.66 4.66
CA GLU A 156 7.99 15.25 5.57
C GLU A 156 6.99 16.38 5.88
N MET A 157 7.51 17.55 6.25
CA MET A 157 6.68 18.73 6.47
C MET A 157 5.98 19.19 5.18
N GLY A 158 6.71 19.15 4.06
CA GLY A 158 6.22 19.58 2.75
C GLY A 158 5.08 18.72 2.23
N PHE A 159 5.14 17.39 2.37
CA PHE A 159 4.07 16.52 1.89
C PHE A 159 2.80 16.68 2.73
N THR A 160 2.93 16.87 4.05
CA THR A 160 1.77 17.06 4.93
C THR A 160 0.99 18.31 4.53
N GLY A 161 1.69 19.42 4.31
CA GLY A 161 1.07 20.66 3.81
C GLY A 161 0.48 20.49 2.40
N MET A 162 1.19 19.81 1.51
CA MET A 162 0.69 19.54 0.16
C MET A 162 -0.60 18.71 0.14
N LEU A 163 -0.71 17.65 0.95
CA LEU A 163 -1.90 16.81 1.01
C LEU A 163 -3.11 17.62 1.52
N ALA A 164 -2.92 18.46 2.54
CA ALA A 164 -3.96 19.36 3.03
C ALA A 164 -4.44 20.36 1.95
N GLU A 165 -3.51 20.92 1.16
CA GLU A 165 -3.87 21.80 0.05
C GLU A 165 -4.54 21.06 -1.11
N MET A 166 -4.17 19.81 -1.38
CA MET A 166 -4.87 19.00 -2.37
C MET A 166 -6.31 18.75 -1.97
N GLU A 167 -6.56 18.45 -0.70
CA GLU A 167 -7.90 18.31 -0.14
C GLU A 167 -8.68 19.63 -0.23
N SER A 168 -8.06 20.77 0.12
CA SER A 168 -8.70 22.09 0.09
C SER A 168 -9.14 22.52 -1.32
N VAL A 169 -8.33 22.18 -2.34
CA VAL A 169 -8.61 22.48 -3.76
C VAL A 169 -9.60 21.48 -4.37
N GLY A 170 -9.99 20.43 -3.64
CA GLY A 170 -10.91 19.41 -4.10
C GLY A 170 -10.30 18.53 -5.19
N TRP A 171 -9.03 18.14 -5.02
CA TRP A 171 -8.43 17.09 -5.83
C TRP A 171 -9.21 15.78 -5.66
N ASP A 172 -9.14 14.95 -6.69
CA ASP A 172 -9.77 13.64 -6.64
C ASP A 172 -9.19 12.79 -5.50
N THR A 173 -10.08 12.12 -4.77
CA THR A 173 -9.74 11.32 -3.58
C THR A 173 -8.83 10.14 -3.91
N GLN A 174 -8.87 9.60 -5.14
CA GLN A 174 -7.97 8.53 -5.56
C GLN A 174 -6.55 9.07 -5.71
N HIS A 175 -6.36 10.22 -6.36
CA HIS A 175 -5.04 10.86 -6.48
C HIS A 175 -4.46 11.21 -5.10
N HIS A 176 -5.29 11.73 -4.20
CA HIS A 176 -4.90 11.99 -2.81
C HIS A 176 -4.46 10.71 -2.10
N GLY A 177 -5.23 9.62 -2.21
CA GLY A 177 -4.92 8.33 -1.60
C GLY A 177 -3.62 7.72 -2.14
N VAL A 178 -3.40 7.81 -3.46
CA VAL A 178 -2.18 7.32 -4.11
C VAL A 178 -0.93 8.05 -3.62
N LEU A 179 -0.98 9.38 -3.50
CA LEU A 179 0.15 10.15 -2.96
C LEU A 179 0.35 9.88 -1.46
N THR A 180 -0.73 9.83 -0.69
CA THR A 180 -0.66 9.50 0.76
C THR A 180 0.02 8.16 0.98
N ASN A 181 -0.38 7.14 0.22
CA ASN A 181 0.19 5.80 0.30
C ASN A 181 1.65 5.76 -0.18
N LEU A 182 2.02 6.53 -1.22
CA LEU A 182 3.43 6.66 -1.62
C LEU A 182 4.28 7.19 -0.46
N PHE A 183 3.89 8.29 0.19
CA PHE A 183 4.68 8.85 1.29
C PHE A 183 4.72 7.95 2.52
N TRP A 184 3.60 7.28 2.83
CA TRP A 184 3.57 6.25 3.87
C TRP A 184 4.54 5.11 3.56
N ASN A 185 4.54 4.60 2.33
CA ASN A 185 5.44 3.50 1.94
C ASN A 185 6.90 3.93 1.93
N LEU A 186 7.21 5.17 1.54
CA LEU A 186 8.57 5.71 1.59
C LEU A 186 9.08 5.86 3.01
N THR A 187 8.25 6.37 3.93
CA THR A 187 8.63 6.57 5.34
C THR A 187 8.83 5.26 6.08
N ASN A 188 8.09 4.21 5.71
CA ASN A 188 8.21 2.87 6.29
C ASN A 188 9.12 1.93 5.47
N HIS A 189 9.83 2.45 4.47
CA HIS A 189 10.66 1.61 3.61
C HIS A 189 11.91 1.12 4.35
N GLU A 190 12.34 -0.13 4.10
CA GLU A 190 13.53 -0.73 4.71
C GLU A 190 14.81 0.06 4.44
N TYR A 191 14.84 0.84 3.34
CA TYR A 191 15.99 1.66 3.04
C TYR A 191 16.18 2.80 4.04
N CYS A 192 15.15 3.31 4.72
CA CYS A 192 15.27 4.42 5.67
C CYS A 192 16.36 4.17 6.74
N SER A 193 16.60 2.91 7.13
CA SER A 193 17.63 2.56 8.12
C SER A 193 19.06 2.46 7.56
N ARG A 194 19.24 2.56 6.23
CA ARG A 194 20.56 2.42 5.58
C ARG A 194 21.29 3.77 5.51
N PRO A 195 22.64 3.78 5.48
CA PRO A 195 23.41 5.00 5.22
C PRO A 195 23.04 5.62 3.86
N HIS A 196 22.97 6.95 3.80
CA HIS A 196 22.63 7.74 2.59
C HIS A 196 21.24 7.50 1.99
N SER A 197 20.41 6.69 2.65
CA SER A 197 19.09 6.31 2.16
C SER A 197 18.16 7.49 1.94
N GLU A 198 18.18 8.47 2.85
CA GLU A 198 17.34 9.66 2.77
C GLU A 198 17.54 10.37 1.43
N THR A 199 18.79 10.56 0.98
CA THR A 199 19.07 11.27 -0.28
C THR A 199 18.56 10.47 -1.49
N VAL A 200 18.69 9.15 -1.44
CA VAL A 200 18.21 8.23 -2.49
C VAL A 200 16.69 8.23 -2.56
N LEU A 201 16.01 8.12 -1.41
CA LEU A 201 14.55 8.14 -1.31
C LEU A 201 13.96 9.49 -1.73
N ILE A 202 14.60 10.61 -1.36
CA ILE A 202 14.23 11.96 -1.81
C ILE A 202 14.37 12.10 -3.34
N THR A 203 15.43 11.53 -3.91
CA THR A 203 15.63 11.53 -5.36
C THR A 203 14.58 10.66 -6.06
N TYR A 204 14.30 9.48 -5.53
CA TYR A 204 13.28 8.56 -6.02
C TYR A 204 11.89 9.22 -6.05
N GLN A 205 11.44 9.80 -4.92
CA GLN A 205 10.12 10.44 -4.87
C GLN A 205 10.02 11.62 -5.84
N ALA A 206 11.09 12.39 -6.01
CA ALA A 206 11.10 13.51 -6.94
C ALA A 206 10.93 13.04 -8.39
N GLN A 207 11.62 11.97 -8.79
CA GLN A 207 11.53 11.38 -10.12
C GLN A 207 10.14 10.79 -10.38
N ILE A 208 9.66 9.92 -9.49
CA ILE A 208 8.38 9.24 -9.63
C ILE A 208 7.22 10.22 -9.65
N ARG A 209 7.18 11.20 -8.73
CA ARG A 209 6.10 12.19 -8.70
C ARG A 209 6.09 13.05 -9.94
N ARG A 210 7.27 13.46 -10.44
CA ARG A 210 7.36 14.25 -11.67
C ARG A 210 6.81 13.47 -12.85
N HIS A 211 7.28 12.24 -13.04
CA HIS A 211 6.82 11.38 -14.13
C HIS A 211 5.32 11.07 -14.02
N TRP A 212 4.84 10.80 -12.82
CA TRP A 212 3.41 10.59 -12.55
C TRP A 212 2.57 11.83 -12.90
N HIS A 213 3.01 13.03 -12.52
CA HIS A 213 2.32 14.26 -12.92
C HIS A 213 2.36 14.50 -14.44
N ASP A 214 3.45 14.14 -15.11
CA ASP A 214 3.56 14.26 -16.56
C ASP A 214 2.67 13.24 -17.29
N THR A 215 2.55 12.01 -16.80
CA THR A 215 1.63 10.99 -17.33
C THR A 215 0.17 11.31 -17.06
N LEU A 216 -0.16 11.92 -15.92
CA LEU A 216 -1.51 12.43 -15.64
C LEU A 216 -1.99 13.46 -16.67
N LYS A 217 -1.09 14.28 -17.23
CA LYS A 217 -1.45 15.22 -18.32
C LYS A 217 -1.91 14.50 -19.58
N HIS A 218 -1.42 13.28 -19.80
CA HIS A 218 -1.72 12.44 -20.95
C HIS A 218 -2.86 11.46 -20.67
N SER A 219 -3.53 11.54 -19.52
CA SER A 219 -4.58 10.59 -19.12
C SER A 219 -4.08 9.17 -18.84
N GLU A 220 -2.77 8.99 -18.62
CA GLU A 220 -2.11 7.69 -18.41
C GLU A 220 -1.56 7.56 -16.99
N GLY A 221 -2.35 7.98 -16.00
CA GLY A 221 -1.97 7.84 -14.60
C GLY A 221 -1.78 6.37 -14.22
N TYR A 222 -0.72 6.09 -13.45
CA TYR A 222 -0.42 4.75 -12.95
C TYR A 222 -0.27 4.78 -11.43
N ASN A 223 -0.30 3.61 -10.82
CA ASN A 223 -0.20 3.44 -9.38
C ASN A 223 1.26 3.59 -8.90
N ILE A 224 1.54 4.72 -8.22
CA ILE A 224 2.85 5.01 -7.62
C ILE A 224 2.98 4.49 -6.18
N THR A 225 1.97 3.82 -5.61
CA THR A 225 2.07 3.32 -4.22
C THR A 225 3.11 2.22 -4.08
N THR A 226 3.29 1.40 -5.11
CA THR A 226 4.29 0.33 -5.12
C THR A 226 5.65 0.94 -5.41
N ILE A 227 6.60 0.79 -4.49
CA ILE A 227 7.96 1.27 -4.68
C ILE A 227 8.64 0.38 -5.73
N ASN A 228 9.19 1.00 -6.77
CA ASN A 228 9.97 0.31 -7.78
C ASN A 228 11.40 0.11 -7.24
N ASP A 229 11.65 -1.06 -6.67
CA ASP A 229 12.95 -1.41 -6.07
C ASP A 229 14.10 -1.36 -7.08
N ARG A 230 13.83 -1.69 -8.36
CA ARG A 230 14.85 -1.64 -9.42
C ARG A 230 15.31 -0.21 -9.67
N LEU A 231 14.37 0.72 -9.78
CA LEU A 231 14.67 2.14 -9.90
C LEU A 231 15.42 2.65 -8.67
N LEU A 232 14.99 2.24 -7.48
CA LEU A 232 15.60 2.67 -6.23
C LEU A 232 17.04 2.18 -6.09
N VAL A 233 17.33 0.93 -6.49
CA VAL A 233 18.69 0.39 -6.59
C VAL A 233 19.52 1.17 -7.61
N ALA A 234 18.98 1.47 -8.79
CA ALA A 234 19.70 2.24 -9.81
C ALA A 234 20.06 3.65 -9.32
N ILE A 235 19.16 4.33 -8.61
CA ILE A 235 19.42 5.65 -8.00
C ILE A 235 20.50 5.53 -6.92
N MET A 236 20.45 4.48 -6.09
CA MET A 236 21.47 4.23 -5.07
C MET A 236 22.85 4.00 -5.71
N GLU A 237 22.95 3.16 -6.74
CA GLU A 237 24.20 2.91 -7.46
C GLU A 237 24.76 4.17 -8.11
N GLU A 238 23.90 4.99 -8.74
CA GLU A 238 24.31 6.28 -9.32
C GLU A 238 24.81 7.24 -8.23
N TYR A 239 24.14 7.26 -7.07
CA TYR A 239 24.54 8.09 -5.93
C TYR A 239 25.88 7.65 -5.34
N LEU A 240 26.08 6.34 -5.13
CA LEU A 240 27.35 5.79 -4.66
C LEU A 240 28.47 6.03 -5.69
N THR A 241 28.18 5.87 -6.98
CA THR A 241 29.13 6.19 -8.06
C THR A 241 29.53 7.66 -8.03
N LYS A 242 28.61 8.58 -7.74
CA LYS A 242 28.94 10.01 -7.56
C LYS A 242 29.84 10.25 -6.34
N LEU A 243 29.63 9.53 -5.24
CA LEU A 243 30.48 9.63 -4.05
C LEU A 243 31.87 9.01 -4.26
N SER A 244 31.95 7.90 -4.98
CA SER A 244 33.20 7.20 -5.28
C SER A 244 33.98 7.85 -6.41
N SER A 245 33.30 8.53 -7.33
CA SER A 245 33.98 9.38 -8.29
C SER A 245 34.78 10.39 -7.46
N PRO A 246 36.11 10.49 -7.65
CA PRO A 246 36.86 11.63 -7.16
C PRO A 246 36.39 12.81 -8.02
N THR A 247 35.15 13.25 -7.80
CA THR A 247 34.57 14.45 -8.36
C THR A 247 35.51 15.54 -7.90
N SER A 248 36.39 15.88 -8.83
CA SER A 248 37.37 16.96 -8.84
C SER A 248 37.67 17.47 -7.43
N ALA A 249 38.83 17.08 -6.90
CA ALA A 249 39.55 17.92 -5.97
C ALA A 249 39.27 19.38 -6.38
N PRO A 250 38.70 20.20 -5.47
CA PRO A 250 38.25 21.54 -5.82
C PRO A 250 39.41 22.16 -6.55
N TYR A 251 39.17 22.52 -7.83
CA TYR A 251 40.13 23.14 -8.74
C TYR A 251 41.17 23.85 -7.89
N GLN A 252 42.32 23.19 -7.65
CA GLN A 252 43.40 23.86 -6.93
C GLN A 252 43.73 24.95 -7.91
N PHE A 253 43.28 26.16 -7.58
CA PHE A 253 43.63 27.37 -8.27
C PHE A 253 45.15 27.33 -8.22
N HIS A 254 45.78 26.87 -9.30
CA HIS A 254 47.18 27.12 -9.52
C HIS A 254 47.24 28.63 -9.45
N HIS A 255 47.75 29.13 -8.32
CA HIS A 255 48.12 30.51 -8.13
C HIS A 255 49.21 30.77 -9.17
N SER A 256 48.78 31.03 -10.41
CA SER A 256 49.61 31.65 -11.42
C SER A 256 49.93 33.02 -10.86
N GLY A 257 51.20 33.19 -10.50
CA GLY A 257 51.83 34.33 -9.84
C GLY A 257 50.99 35.61 -9.79
N ALA A 258 50.46 35.90 -8.60
CA ALA A 258 50.30 37.29 -8.21
C ALA A 258 51.69 37.84 -7.85
N PRO A 259 52.11 38.99 -8.42
CA PRO A 259 53.37 39.63 -8.07
C PRO A 259 53.38 40.09 -6.61
N ALA A 260 54.59 40.14 -6.05
CA ALA A 260 54.90 40.41 -4.65
C ALA A 260 54.05 41.53 -4.00
N PRO A 261 53.59 41.33 -2.74
CA PRO A 261 52.89 42.37 -2.00
C PRO A 261 53.85 43.49 -1.60
N ALA A 262 53.44 44.73 -1.89
CA ALA A 262 54.06 45.93 -1.34
C ALA A 262 53.92 45.96 0.20
N PRO A 263 54.89 46.56 0.93
CA PRO A 263 54.90 46.58 2.38
C PRO A 263 53.74 47.41 2.97
N ALA A 264 53.15 46.87 4.02
CA ALA A 264 52.00 47.41 4.75
C ALA A 264 52.30 48.73 5.50
N PRO A 265 51.31 49.64 5.62
CA PRO A 265 51.27 50.61 6.71
C PRO A 265 50.67 50.02 7.99
N SER A 266 51.19 50.53 9.11
CA SER A 266 51.01 50.12 10.52
C SER A 266 49.57 50.12 11.05
N PRO A 267 49.31 49.46 12.21
CA PRO A 267 47.97 49.17 12.69
C PRO A 267 47.38 50.34 13.50
N THR A 268 46.14 50.72 13.20
CA THR A 268 45.33 51.56 14.10
C THR A 268 44.24 50.72 14.76
N ALA A 269 44.45 50.55 16.06
CA ALA A 269 43.55 50.33 17.18
C ALA A 269 42.03 50.12 16.94
N LEU A 270 41.56 49.00 17.50
CA LEU A 270 40.43 48.84 18.45
C LEU A 270 39.02 49.37 18.06
N ALA A 271 38.10 48.41 17.85
CA ALA A 271 36.74 48.47 18.40
C ALA A 271 36.22 47.03 18.66
N PRO A 272 35.55 46.75 19.80
CA PRO A 272 35.16 45.40 20.19
C PRO A 272 33.74 45.01 19.72
N ALA A 273 33.64 43.75 19.31
CA ALA A 273 32.58 42.76 19.56
C ALA A 273 31.12 43.21 19.70
N LEU A 274 30.27 42.74 18.78
CA LEU A 274 28.91 42.28 19.08
C LEU A 274 28.57 41.08 18.17
N HIS A 275 28.66 39.86 18.71
CA HIS A 275 28.05 38.67 18.13
C HIS A 275 26.58 38.58 18.63
N PRO A 276 25.60 38.23 17.78
CA PRO A 276 24.29 37.83 18.26
C PRO A 276 24.36 36.40 18.82
N ARG A 277 24.31 36.30 20.15
CA ARG A 277 24.04 35.07 20.89
C ARG A 277 22.58 34.66 20.64
N TRP A 278 22.34 33.53 19.97
CA TRP A 278 21.06 32.82 20.11
C TRP A 278 20.99 32.24 21.51
N ALA A 279 20.40 32.98 22.44
CA ALA A 279 19.98 32.47 23.72
C ALA A 279 18.71 31.63 23.53
N CYS A 280 18.77 30.35 23.90
CA CYS A 280 17.59 29.53 24.10
C CYS A 280 16.71 30.22 25.15
N ALA A 281 15.56 30.74 24.73
CA ALA A 281 14.52 31.16 25.63
C ALA A 281 13.98 29.92 26.35
N ALA A 282 14.05 29.94 27.67
CA ALA A 282 13.37 28.98 28.53
C ALA A 282 11.85 29.06 28.30
N PRO A 283 11.12 27.93 28.35
CA PRO A 283 9.67 27.94 28.22
C PRO A 283 9.03 28.69 29.42
N PRO A 284 7.94 29.43 29.20
CA PRO A 284 7.21 30.08 30.29
C PRO A 284 6.62 29.02 31.21
N SER A 285 6.88 29.17 32.50
CA SER A 285 6.25 28.44 33.59
C SER A 285 4.72 28.57 33.51
N LEU A 286 4.05 27.43 33.35
CA LEU A 286 2.59 27.34 33.42
C LEU A 286 2.12 27.71 34.83
N PRO A 287 1.04 28.49 34.98
CA PRO A 287 0.40 28.69 36.27
C PRO A 287 -0.25 27.38 36.74
N ALA A 288 0.04 27.01 37.98
CA ALA A 288 -0.55 25.88 38.68
C ALA A 288 -2.08 25.99 38.68
N SER A 289 -2.72 25.22 37.81
CA SER A 289 -4.17 25.09 37.79
C SER A 289 -4.60 24.08 38.85
N HIS A 290 -5.45 24.57 39.74
CA HIS A 290 -6.15 23.86 40.80
C HIS A 290 -6.54 22.42 40.46
N LEU A 291 -6.04 21.49 41.27
CA LEU A 291 -6.59 20.15 41.45
C LEU A 291 -8.07 20.27 41.89
N HIS A 292 -8.99 19.93 41.00
CA HIS A 292 -10.34 19.52 41.37
C HIS A 292 -10.37 17.98 41.51
N PRO A 293 -11.03 17.45 42.55
CA PRO A 293 -11.06 16.01 42.82
C PRO A 293 -11.91 15.25 41.79
N HIS A 294 -11.37 14.15 41.28
CA HIS A 294 -12.09 13.19 40.44
C HIS A 294 -13.30 12.60 41.17
N PRO A 295 -14.48 12.48 40.52
CA PRO A 295 -15.56 11.65 41.04
C PRO A 295 -15.19 10.17 40.88
N ARG A 296 -15.36 9.41 41.97
CA ARG A 296 -15.18 7.96 42.02
C ARG A 296 -16.08 7.29 40.98
N LEU A 297 -15.46 6.54 40.07
CA LEU A 297 -16.17 5.56 39.26
C LEU A 297 -16.48 4.33 40.13
N THR A 298 -17.73 4.22 40.53
CA THR A 298 -18.32 2.98 41.06
C THR A 298 -18.36 1.93 39.95
N THR A 299 -17.69 0.82 40.19
CA THR A 299 -17.80 -0.42 39.43
C THR A 299 -19.21 -1.01 39.58
N PRO A 300 -19.96 -1.29 38.49
CA PRO A 300 -21.14 -2.12 38.59
C PRO A 300 -20.72 -3.60 38.63
N SER A 301 -21.03 -4.24 39.75
CA SER A 301 -20.99 -5.68 39.93
C SER A 301 -22.05 -6.34 39.05
N PHE A 302 -21.62 -7.06 38.01
CA PHE A 302 -22.49 -7.90 37.19
C PHE A 302 -22.53 -9.31 37.79
N ASN A 303 -23.48 -9.54 38.70
CA ASN A 303 -23.91 -10.89 39.06
C ASN A 303 -24.84 -11.40 37.94
N ARG A 304 -24.32 -12.29 37.09
CA ARG A 304 -25.10 -13.00 36.08
C ARG A 304 -25.53 -14.35 36.65
N THR A 305 -26.72 -14.40 37.23
CA THR A 305 -27.41 -15.65 37.57
C THR A 305 -27.85 -16.33 36.27
N ILE A 306 -27.39 -17.55 36.05
CA ILE A 306 -27.81 -18.44 34.95
C ILE A 306 -29.16 -19.07 35.36
N PRO A 307 -30.25 -18.91 34.58
CA PRO A 307 -31.40 -19.78 34.74
C PRO A 307 -31.22 -21.03 33.87
N THR A 308 -31.13 -22.17 34.54
CA THR A 308 -31.41 -23.51 34.03
C THR A 308 -32.83 -23.57 33.48
N SER A 309 -32.99 -24.02 32.23
CA SER A 309 -34.29 -24.39 31.67
C SER A 309 -34.28 -25.89 31.38
N SER A 310 -35.03 -26.64 32.19
CA SER A 310 -35.38 -28.05 32.00
C SER A 310 -36.90 -28.18 32.05
N GLU A 311 -37.47 -28.88 31.07
CA GLU A 311 -38.84 -29.43 31.03
C GLU A 311 -39.99 -28.40 31.04
N GLY A 312 -41.11 -28.55 30.34
CA GLY A 312 -41.70 -29.63 29.55
C GLY A 312 -43.18 -29.26 29.30
N HIS A 313 -43.77 -29.88 28.27
CA HIS A 313 -45.20 -30.11 28.05
C HIS A 313 -46.20 -28.94 27.74
N ASP A 314 -46.72 -29.05 26.51
CA ASP A 314 -48.14 -29.30 26.15
C ASP A 314 -48.98 -28.22 25.41
N SER A 315 -49.37 -28.64 24.21
CA SER A 315 -50.60 -28.41 23.45
C SER A 315 -51.57 -27.28 23.83
N ARG A 316 -51.86 -26.39 22.87
CA ARG A 316 -53.24 -26.10 22.40
C ARG A 316 -53.30 -25.22 21.14
N ARG A 317 -53.72 -25.86 20.05
CA ARG A 317 -54.86 -25.53 19.16
C ARG A 317 -55.04 -24.07 18.70
N GLY A 318 -54.88 -23.83 17.40
CA GLY A 318 -55.35 -22.62 16.72
C GLY A 318 -55.32 -22.75 15.19
N SER A 319 -56.42 -23.24 14.61
CA SER A 319 -56.66 -23.33 13.16
C SER A 319 -56.74 -21.96 12.50
N HIS A 320 -56.07 -21.76 11.36
CA HIS A 320 -56.62 -20.91 10.29
C HIS A 320 -56.31 -21.50 8.91
N ARG A 321 -57.40 -21.69 8.17
CA ARG A 321 -57.50 -22.14 6.78
C ARG A 321 -56.80 -21.14 5.84
N TYR A 322 -56.04 -21.64 4.87
CA TYR A 322 -55.91 -20.99 3.56
C TYR A 322 -56.29 -21.97 2.46
N SER A 323 -57.20 -21.49 1.62
CA SER A 323 -57.88 -22.23 0.56
C SER A 323 -56.96 -22.48 -0.62
N GLN A 324 -56.97 -23.71 -1.11
CA GLN A 324 -56.43 -24.08 -2.42
C GLN A 324 -57.32 -23.49 -3.53
N GLN A 325 -56.70 -23.00 -4.59
CA GLN A 325 -57.35 -22.82 -5.90
C GLN A 325 -56.41 -23.41 -6.96
N ALA A 326 -56.95 -24.38 -7.69
CA ALA A 326 -56.33 -25.09 -8.79
C ALA A 326 -56.66 -24.39 -10.14
N PRO A 327 -55.99 -24.73 -11.25
CA PRO A 327 -55.87 -23.93 -12.47
C PRO A 327 -56.90 -24.33 -13.56
N PRO A 328 -57.08 -23.54 -14.63
CA PRO A 328 -57.81 -23.98 -15.80
C PRO A 328 -56.92 -24.64 -16.86
N HIS A 329 -57.44 -25.74 -17.38
CA HIS A 329 -57.00 -26.44 -18.59
C HIS A 329 -57.27 -25.62 -19.87
N ALA A 330 -56.40 -25.76 -20.87
CA ALA A 330 -56.81 -25.76 -22.28
C ALA A 330 -55.84 -26.59 -23.13
N CYS A 331 -56.39 -27.58 -23.83
CA CYS A 331 -55.77 -28.34 -24.91
C CYS A 331 -55.55 -27.46 -26.16
N ASN A 332 -54.48 -27.69 -26.93
CA ASN A 332 -54.67 -28.27 -28.26
C ASN A 332 -53.39 -28.82 -28.93
N ARG A 333 -53.67 -29.76 -29.83
CA ARG A 333 -52.84 -30.73 -30.54
C ARG A 333 -52.08 -30.19 -31.76
N SER A 334 -50.96 -30.89 -32.03
CA SER A 334 -50.49 -31.42 -33.33
C SER A 334 -50.13 -30.46 -34.48
N ALA A 335 -48.86 -30.49 -34.89
CA ALA A 335 -48.44 -31.08 -36.18
C ALA A 335 -46.90 -31.06 -36.33
N SER A 336 -46.31 -32.24 -36.58
CA SER A 336 -45.05 -32.38 -37.32
C SER A 336 -45.31 -32.10 -38.82
N PRO A 337 -44.28 -31.77 -39.62
CA PRO A 337 -43.49 -32.82 -40.26
C PRO A 337 -41.96 -32.54 -40.30
N SER A 338 -41.21 -33.65 -40.37
CA SER A 338 -39.78 -33.76 -40.71
C SER A 338 -39.57 -33.67 -42.25
N PRO A 339 -38.41 -34.05 -42.81
CA PRO A 339 -37.09 -33.39 -42.77
C PRO A 339 -36.48 -33.24 -44.19
N THR A 340 -35.49 -32.37 -44.42
CA THR A 340 -34.51 -32.60 -45.52
C THR A 340 -33.15 -31.94 -45.26
N SER A 341 -32.13 -32.73 -45.58
CA SER A 341 -30.67 -32.59 -45.53
C SER A 341 -30.03 -31.33 -46.13
N HIS A 342 -28.89 -30.89 -45.58
CA HIS A 342 -27.60 -30.95 -46.29
C HIS A 342 -26.35 -30.59 -45.43
N LEU A 343 -25.48 -31.59 -45.29
CA LEU A 343 -24.01 -31.63 -45.35
C LEU A 343 -23.17 -30.33 -45.27
N ARG A 344 -22.32 -30.25 -44.22
CA ARG A 344 -20.84 -30.06 -44.21
C ARG A 344 -20.44 -29.96 -42.73
N GLY A 345 -19.57 -30.78 -42.15
CA GLY A 345 -18.35 -31.37 -42.68
C GLY A 345 -17.15 -30.55 -42.19
N ARG A 346 -16.70 -30.77 -40.95
CA ARG A 346 -15.29 -30.57 -40.56
C ARG A 346 -14.97 -31.23 -39.22
N GLU A 347 -14.25 -32.34 -39.30
CA GLU A 347 -13.57 -32.99 -38.19
C GLU A 347 -12.29 -32.22 -37.84
N HIS A 348 -11.98 -32.11 -36.55
CA HIS A 348 -10.61 -32.22 -36.04
C HIS A 348 -10.65 -32.85 -34.65
N ILE A 349 -9.60 -33.64 -34.43
CA ILE A 349 -9.46 -34.75 -33.48
C ILE A 349 -8.47 -34.34 -32.36
N PHE A 350 -8.58 -35.01 -31.20
CA PHE A 350 -7.66 -35.09 -30.04
C PHE A 350 -7.56 -33.83 -29.13
N ASN A 351 -7.51 -33.88 -27.79
CA ASN A 351 -7.23 -34.98 -26.85
C ASN A 351 -7.82 -34.65 -25.46
N ARG A 352 -8.39 -35.64 -24.76
CA ARG A 352 -9.01 -35.53 -23.43
C ARG A 352 -8.04 -36.07 -22.38
N ALA A 353 -7.50 -35.21 -21.53
CA ALA A 353 -6.73 -35.64 -20.36
C ALA A 353 -7.69 -35.85 -19.17
N GLN A 354 -7.74 -37.09 -18.67
CA GLN A 354 -8.32 -37.45 -17.37
C GLN A 354 -7.32 -37.19 -16.23
N PRO A 355 -7.78 -36.90 -15.01
CA PRO A 355 -6.93 -36.69 -13.84
C PRO A 355 -6.48 -38.03 -13.21
N PRO A 356 -5.30 -38.09 -12.54
CA PRO A 356 -4.89 -39.30 -11.84
C PRO A 356 -5.57 -39.45 -10.48
N ALA A 357 -5.76 -40.72 -10.15
CA ALA A 357 -6.49 -41.25 -9.03
C ALA A 357 -5.77 -41.15 -7.68
N THR A 358 -6.61 -41.18 -6.67
CA THR A 358 -6.44 -41.44 -5.25
C THR A 358 -5.43 -42.56 -4.93
N CYS A 359 -4.43 -42.27 -4.09
CA CYS A 359 -3.62 -43.28 -3.41
C CYS A 359 -4.26 -43.60 -2.04
N GLN A 360 -4.89 -44.78 -1.93
CA GLN A 360 -5.14 -45.47 -0.66
C GLN A 360 -4.17 -46.66 -0.59
N SER A 361 -3.31 -46.70 0.41
CA SER A 361 -2.64 -47.93 0.85
C SER A 361 -2.44 -47.88 2.36
N ALA A 362 -3.01 -48.89 3.03
CA ALA A 362 -2.96 -49.18 4.46
C ALA A 362 -1.63 -49.89 4.86
N PRO A 363 -1.41 -50.20 6.15
CA PRO A 363 -0.08 -50.42 6.72
C PRO A 363 0.41 -51.87 6.60
N SER A 364 1.73 -52.03 6.48
CA SER A 364 2.41 -53.31 6.64
C SER A 364 3.17 -53.33 7.97
N ALA A 365 2.71 -54.18 8.87
CA ALA A 365 3.44 -54.58 10.07
C ALA A 365 4.53 -55.58 9.68
N SER A 366 5.77 -55.35 10.13
CA SER A 366 6.77 -56.42 10.22
C SER A 366 7.60 -56.24 11.48
N ALA A 367 7.65 -57.32 12.23
CA ALA A 367 8.27 -57.48 13.52
C ALA A 367 9.80 -57.53 13.48
N GLY A 368 10.41 -57.30 14.64
CA GLY A 368 11.63 -57.98 15.08
C GLY A 368 12.94 -57.22 14.87
N ASN A 369 13.45 -56.59 15.93
CA ASN A 369 14.50 -57.26 16.70
C ASN A 369 14.78 -56.56 18.03
N LEU A 370 14.74 -57.38 19.07
CA LEU A 370 15.01 -57.08 20.46
C LEU A 370 16.53 -57.24 20.68
N THR A 371 17.25 -56.17 20.97
CA THR A 371 18.65 -56.27 21.42
C THR A 371 18.73 -55.79 22.86
N MET A 372 18.90 -56.75 23.78
CA MET A 372 19.20 -56.50 25.18
C MET A 372 20.58 -55.86 25.33
N PHE A 373 20.67 -54.78 26.11
CA PHE A 373 21.89 -54.38 26.80
C PHE A 373 21.56 -54.24 28.29
N THR A 374 21.93 -55.24 29.08
CA THR A 374 22.03 -55.13 30.54
C THR A 374 23.43 -54.66 30.90
N THR A 375 23.51 -53.43 31.39
CA THR A 375 24.71 -52.84 31.99
C THR A 375 24.89 -53.36 33.41
N ALA A 376 26.04 -53.95 33.69
CA ALA A 376 26.52 -54.23 35.04
C ALA A 376 26.96 -52.93 35.71
N ARG A 377 26.53 -52.71 36.96
CA ARG A 377 27.13 -51.74 37.87
C ARG A 377 27.50 -52.44 39.18
N GLN A 378 28.69 -52.07 39.65
CA GLN A 378 29.32 -52.41 40.92
C GLN A 378 28.54 -51.90 42.12
#